data_AF-A0AAN9UWG0-F1
#
_entry.id   AF-A0AAN9UWG0-F1
#
_cell.length_a   1.000
_cell.length_b   1.000
_cell.length_c   1.000
_cell.angle_alpha   90.00
_cell.angle_beta   90.00
_cell.angle_gamma   90.00
#
_symmetry.space_group_name_H-M   'P 1'
#
loop_
_entity.id
_entity.type
_entity.pdbx_description
1 polymer ?
#
loop_
_entity_poly.entity_id
_entity_poly.type
_entity_poly.pdbx_seq_one_letter_code
_entity_poly.pdbx_strand_id
1 'polypeptide(L)'
;MLTALPSKSAEFRRVLWTGELFSVWTGTRAVHTVDQILTFTSGTGLAQVGGKEQAVKAGDLVIVPAGTQHQFVNTGPTPLLLYTVYSPAEHKPTTVHATKEQGDQEEEDGVDVAPAWSRRSKAQNEKDGWVKVPE
;
A
#
# COMPACT_ATOMS: atom_id res chain seq x y z
N MET A 1 -13.35 -13.08 0.03
CA MET A 1 -12.04 -13.64 -0.39
C MET A 1 -11.70 -13.07 -1.76
N LEU A 2 -10.46 -12.61 -1.94
CA LEU A 2 -9.90 -12.32 -3.26
C LEU A 2 -9.18 -13.59 -3.75
N THR A 3 -9.43 -14.02 -4.98
CA THR A 3 -8.90 -15.29 -5.53
C THR A 3 -7.83 -15.10 -6.60
N ALA A 4 -7.54 -13.85 -6.99
CA ALA A 4 -6.57 -13.51 -8.03
C ALA A 4 -5.84 -12.20 -7.71
N LEU A 5 -4.57 -12.14 -8.12
CA LEU A 5 -3.77 -10.92 -8.06
C LEU A 5 -4.22 -9.92 -9.13
N PRO A 6 -4.20 -8.61 -8.84
CA PRO A 6 -4.55 -7.59 -9.82
C PRO A 6 -3.50 -7.58 -10.95
N SER A 7 -3.93 -7.90 -12.16
CA SER A 7 -3.09 -7.89 -13.37
C SER A 7 -3.46 -6.77 -14.35
N LYS A 8 -4.50 -6.00 -14.05
CA LYS A 8 -4.99 -4.83 -14.80
C LYS A 8 -5.59 -3.81 -13.84
N SER A 9 -5.33 -2.53 -14.07
CA SER A 9 -5.98 -1.41 -13.38
C SER A 9 -6.00 -0.17 -14.28
N ALA A 10 -7.07 0.60 -14.25
CA ALA A 10 -7.14 1.96 -14.81
C ALA A 10 -6.97 3.04 -13.73
N GLU A 11 -7.02 2.66 -12.45
CA GLU A 11 -6.92 3.57 -11.29
C GLU A 11 -5.49 3.63 -10.77
N PHE A 12 -5.09 4.79 -10.24
CA PHE A 12 -3.83 5.00 -9.52
C PHE A 12 -3.82 4.23 -8.19
N ARG A 13 -4.88 4.38 -7.38
CA ARG A 13 -5.02 3.70 -6.09
C ARG A 13 -6.43 3.17 -5.88
N ARG A 14 -6.48 1.95 -5.35
CA ARG A 14 -7.71 1.37 -4.80
C ARG A 14 -7.40 0.59 -3.55
N VAL A 15 -8.11 0.91 -2.47
CA VAL A 15 -8.13 0.10 -1.26
C VAL A 15 -9.13 -1.03 -1.49
N LEU A 16 -8.66 -2.28 -1.54
CA LEU A 16 -9.54 -3.45 -1.73
C LEU A 16 -10.07 -3.98 -0.39
N TRP A 17 -9.30 -3.79 0.66
CA TRP A 17 -9.67 -4.21 2.00
C TRP A 17 -8.96 -3.34 3.03
N THR A 18 -9.60 -3.15 4.17
CA THR A 18 -8.96 -2.52 5.32
C THR A 18 -9.32 -3.37 6.51
N GLY A 19 -8.39 -4.25 6.85
CA GLY A 19 -7.97 -4.59 8.20
C GLY A 19 -6.53 -4.08 8.37
N GLU A 20 -5.66 -4.82 9.05
CA GLU A 20 -4.26 -4.78 8.61
C GLU A 20 -4.24 -5.11 7.10
N LEU A 21 -3.49 -4.38 6.25
CA LEU A 21 -3.16 -4.76 4.85
C LEU A 21 -4.20 -4.42 3.71
N PHE A 22 -3.90 -3.45 2.81
CA PHE A 22 -3.92 -3.52 1.32
C PHE A 22 -4.22 -2.17 0.57
N SER A 23 -3.41 -1.77 -0.43
CA SER A 23 -3.78 -0.78 -1.49
C SER A 23 -3.08 -1.04 -2.84
N VAL A 24 -3.51 -0.42 -3.96
CA VAL A 24 -2.82 -0.43 -5.29
C VAL A 24 -2.13 0.92 -5.49
N TRP A 25 -0.97 1.00 -6.16
CA TRP A 25 -0.21 2.26 -6.26
C TRP A 25 0.58 2.40 -7.56
N THR A 26 0.70 3.63 -8.09
CA THR A 26 1.56 3.98 -9.24
C THR A 26 2.24 5.38 -9.14
N GLY A 27 3.29 5.55 -8.33
CA GLY A 27 4.48 6.32 -8.71
C GLY A 27 4.69 7.80 -8.31
N THR A 28 5.13 8.11 -7.08
CA THR A 28 6.06 9.25 -6.73
C THR A 28 6.84 9.01 -5.44
N ARG A 29 7.82 9.87 -5.13
CA ARG A 29 8.65 9.81 -3.92
C ARG A 29 7.81 9.94 -2.65
N ALA A 30 7.80 8.90 -1.81
CA ALA A 30 6.99 8.83 -0.60
C ALA A 30 7.84 8.46 0.63
N VAL A 31 7.36 8.84 1.81
CA VAL A 31 7.87 8.44 3.13
C VAL A 31 6.66 8.17 4.00
N HIS A 32 6.49 6.93 4.46
CA HIS A 32 5.38 6.54 5.33
C HIS A 32 5.86 6.34 6.77
N THR A 33 4.95 6.54 7.73
CA THR A 33 5.23 6.26 9.16
C THR A 33 5.01 4.79 9.53
N VAL A 34 4.61 3.97 8.56
CA VAL A 34 4.26 2.56 8.69
C VAL A 34 5.13 1.71 7.76
N ASP A 35 5.26 0.42 8.06
CA ASP A 35 5.94 -0.50 7.15
C ASP A 35 5.06 -0.77 5.93
N GLN A 36 5.71 -0.91 4.77
CA GLN A 36 5.05 -1.17 3.51
C GLN A 36 5.71 -2.33 2.78
N ILE A 37 4.89 -3.27 2.32
CA ILE A 37 5.32 -4.37 1.45
C ILE A 37 4.63 -4.18 0.10
N LEU A 38 5.40 -4.27 -0.99
CA LEU A 38 4.89 -4.14 -2.36
C LEU A 38 5.20 -5.41 -3.12
N THR A 39 4.20 -5.95 -3.81
CA THR A 39 4.36 -7.09 -4.71
C THR A 39 3.99 -6.65 -6.12
N PHE A 40 4.94 -6.80 -7.04
CA PHE A 40 4.77 -6.43 -8.44
C PHE A 40 4.01 -7.53 -9.18
N THR A 41 2.96 -7.16 -9.89
CA THR A 41 2.07 -8.10 -10.60
C THR A 41 2.16 -7.98 -12.11
N SER A 42 2.72 -6.88 -12.63
CA SER A 42 2.93 -6.65 -14.06
C SER A 42 4.07 -5.66 -14.28
N GLY A 43 4.70 -5.75 -15.46
CA GLY A 43 5.71 -4.80 -15.93
C GLY A 43 7.10 -5.01 -15.36
N THR A 44 7.99 -4.09 -15.70
CA THR A 44 9.38 -4.00 -15.22
C THR A 44 9.64 -2.57 -14.76
N GLY A 45 10.37 -2.40 -13.68
CA GLY A 45 10.61 -1.10 -13.10
C GLY A 45 11.93 -0.99 -12.35
N LEU A 46 12.13 0.19 -11.76
CA LEU A 46 13.22 0.50 -10.85
C LEU A 46 12.63 0.84 -9.48
N ALA A 47 12.97 0.05 -8.48
CA ALA A 47 12.70 0.35 -7.08
C ALA A 47 13.83 1.21 -6.53
N GLN A 48 13.51 2.38 -6.02
CA GLN A 48 14.42 3.26 -5.31
C GLN A 48 13.99 3.27 -3.84
N VAL A 49 14.78 2.68 -2.93
CA VAL A 49 14.42 2.56 -1.51
C VAL A 49 15.63 2.91 -0.65
N GLY A 50 15.49 3.93 0.20
CA GLY A 50 16.56 4.36 1.11
C GLY A 50 17.87 4.74 0.39
N GLY A 51 17.76 5.33 -0.81
CA GLY A 51 18.90 5.70 -1.64
C GLY A 51 19.56 4.54 -2.40
N LYS A 52 19.01 3.32 -2.34
CA LYS A 52 19.45 2.17 -3.15
C LYS A 52 18.49 1.96 -4.31
N GLU A 53 19.04 1.55 -5.45
CA GLU A 53 18.25 1.24 -6.64
C GLU A 53 18.33 -0.25 -6.97
N GLN A 54 17.19 -0.83 -7.37
CA GLN A 54 17.10 -2.24 -7.78
C GLN A 54 16.08 -2.41 -8.89
N ALA A 55 16.44 -3.16 -9.93
CA ALA A 55 15.46 -3.56 -10.95
C ALA A 55 14.41 -4.51 -10.35
N VAL A 56 13.15 -4.32 -10.73
CA VAL A 56 12.01 -5.15 -10.31
C VAL A 56 11.18 -5.57 -11.51
N LYS A 57 10.51 -6.71 -11.39
CA LYS A 57 9.56 -7.24 -12.39
C LYS A 57 8.39 -7.94 -11.71
N ALA A 58 7.38 -8.30 -12.50
CA ALA A 58 6.28 -9.14 -12.03
C ALA A 58 6.78 -10.39 -11.27
N GLY A 59 6.23 -10.62 -10.08
CA GLY A 59 6.61 -11.66 -9.14
C GLY A 59 7.62 -11.23 -8.07
N ASP A 60 8.30 -10.08 -8.24
CA ASP A 60 9.22 -9.58 -7.23
C ASP A 60 8.46 -8.90 -6.07
N LEU A 61 9.12 -8.84 -4.91
CA LEU A 61 8.62 -8.22 -3.69
C LEU A 61 9.65 -7.21 -3.16
N VAL A 62 9.17 -6.06 -2.70
CA VAL A 62 9.97 -5.03 -2.04
C VAL A 62 9.39 -4.72 -0.67
N ILE A 63 10.26 -4.64 0.33
CA ILE A 63 9.92 -4.23 1.69
C ILE A 63 10.51 -2.83 1.92
N VAL A 64 9.66 -1.91 2.36
CA VAL A 64 10.00 -0.54 2.70
C VAL A 64 9.72 -0.37 4.20
N PRO A 65 10.76 -0.27 5.04
CA PRO A 65 10.58 0.02 6.45
C PRO A 65 10.01 1.42 6.68
N ALA A 66 9.26 1.61 7.77
CA ALA A 66 8.78 2.91 8.21
C ALA A 66 9.89 3.98 8.22
N GLY A 67 9.55 5.19 7.78
CA GLY A 67 10.47 6.32 7.64
C GLY A 67 11.42 6.22 6.44
N THR A 68 11.35 5.14 5.66
CA THR A 68 12.22 4.96 4.50
C THR A 68 11.62 5.63 3.27
N GLN A 69 12.39 6.54 2.70
CA GLN A 69 12.04 7.14 1.42
C GLN A 69 12.07 6.10 0.30
N HIS A 70 11.04 6.09 -0.54
CA HIS A 70 10.94 5.16 -1.64
C HIS A 70 10.18 5.72 -2.85
N GLN A 71 10.43 5.14 -4.01
CA GLN A 71 9.73 5.39 -5.27
C GLN A 71 9.86 4.15 -6.17
N PHE A 72 8.87 3.92 -7.03
CA PHE A 72 8.96 2.91 -8.08
C PHE A 72 8.66 3.55 -9.43
N VAL A 73 9.55 3.31 -10.40
CA VAL A 73 9.49 3.91 -11.73
C VAL A 73 9.30 2.81 -12.76
N ASN A 74 8.32 2.96 -13.65
CA ASN A 74 8.17 2.03 -14.78
C ASN A 74 9.30 2.26 -15.79
N THR A 75 10.05 1.21 -16.10
CA THR A 75 11.18 1.25 -17.06
C THR A 75 10.91 0.44 -18.32
N GLY A 76 9.74 -0.20 -18.42
CA GLY A 76 9.35 -1.03 -19.54
C GLY A 76 8.13 -0.51 -20.30
N PRO A 77 7.79 -1.15 -21.43
CA PRO A 77 6.62 -0.80 -22.24
C PRO A 77 5.29 -1.28 -21.63
N THR A 78 5.34 -2.24 -20.71
CA THR A 78 4.16 -2.77 -20.01
C THR A 78 3.92 -1.97 -18.73
N PRO A 79 2.66 -1.62 -18.39
CA PRO A 79 2.35 -0.95 -17.13
C PRO A 79 2.92 -1.71 -15.92
N LEU A 80 3.67 -0.97 -15.09
CA LEU A 80 4.13 -1.44 -13.80
C LEU A 80 2.94 -1.43 -12.83
N LEU A 81 2.41 -2.62 -12.53
CA LEU A 81 1.33 -2.79 -11.58
C LEU A 81 1.86 -3.49 -10.35
N LEU A 82 1.36 -3.07 -9.20
CA LEU A 82 1.65 -3.69 -7.92
C LEU A 82 0.43 -3.63 -7.03
N TYR A 83 0.42 -4.50 -6.03
CA TYR A 83 -0.35 -4.23 -4.83
C TYR A 83 0.60 -4.04 -3.67
N THR A 84 0.14 -3.26 -2.71
CA THR A 84 0.87 -2.95 -1.51
C THR A 84 0.05 -3.27 -0.28
N VAL A 85 0.76 -3.39 0.81
CA VAL A 85 0.31 -3.84 2.10
C VAL A 85 0.98 -2.92 3.11
N TYR A 86 0.17 -2.19 3.88
CA TYR A 86 0.63 -1.32 4.96
C TYR A 86 0.35 -1.95 6.32
N SER A 87 1.30 -1.82 7.23
CA SER A 87 1.14 -2.22 8.64
C SER A 87 1.68 -1.15 9.60
N PRO A 88 0.81 -0.43 10.33
CA PRO A 88 -0.65 -0.42 10.27
C PRO A 88 -1.18 0.20 8.95
N ALA A 89 -2.51 0.22 8.76
CA ALA A 89 -3.12 0.80 7.56
C ALA A 89 -2.76 2.30 7.40
N GLU A 90 -2.55 2.72 6.15
CA GLU A 90 -2.18 4.11 5.80
C GLU A 90 -3.38 4.93 5.25
N HIS A 91 -4.29 4.29 4.51
CA HIS A 91 -5.38 4.96 3.78
C HIS A 91 -6.77 4.62 4.33
N LYS A 92 -7.75 5.47 4.01
CA LYS A 92 -9.17 5.27 4.33
C LYS A 92 -9.73 4.04 3.59
N PRO A 93 -10.63 3.26 4.20
CA PRO A 93 -11.05 1.98 3.61
C PRO A 93 -11.72 2.01 2.25
N THR A 94 -12.37 3.12 1.93
CA THR A 94 -13.15 3.28 0.70
C THR A 94 -12.38 4.05 -0.36
N THR A 95 -11.07 4.26 -0.17
CA THR A 95 -10.27 5.12 -1.03
C THR A 95 -10.11 4.52 -2.42
N VAL A 96 -10.48 5.32 -3.42
CA VAL A 96 -10.22 5.09 -4.84
C VAL A 96 -9.76 6.41 -5.43
N HIS A 97 -8.53 6.45 -5.91
CA HIS A 97 -7.95 7.61 -6.58
C HIS A 97 -7.69 7.25 -8.03
N ALA A 98 -8.30 8.00 -8.95
CA ALA A 98 -8.09 7.82 -10.38
C ALA A 98 -6.70 8.33 -10.78
N THR A 99 -6.24 9.39 -10.13
CA THR A 99 -4.97 10.06 -10.41
C THR A 99 -4.18 10.24 -9.12
N LYS A 100 -2.88 10.48 -9.27
CA LYS A 100 -2.01 10.78 -8.15
C LYS A 100 -2.38 12.11 -7.51
N GLU A 101 -2.64 13.14 -8.32
CA GLU A 101 -2.95 14.50 -7.87
C GLU A 101 -4.19 14.51 -6.96
N GLN A 102 -5.19 13.70 -7.30
CA GLN A 102 -6.36 13.50 -6.43
C GLN A 102 -5.96 12.86 -5.11
N GLY A 103 -5.10 11.84 -5.13
CA GLY A 103 -4.67 11.14 -3.92
C GLY A 103 -3.88 12.04 -2.97
N ASP A 104 -2.92 12.79 -3.49
CA ASP A 104 -2.12 13.74 -2.70
C ASP A 104 -3.02 14.82 -2.07
N GLN A 105 -3.96 15.38 -2.84
CA GLN A 105 -4.88 16.39 -2.32
C GLN A 105 -5.79 15.84 -1.22
N GLU A 106 -6.34 14.63 -1.40
CA GLU A 106 -7.19 14.00 -0.38
C GLU A 106 -6.41 13.62 0.89
N GLU A 107 -5.12 13.29 0.78
CA GLU A 107 -4.24 13.11 1.93
C GLU A 107 -3.99 14.44 2.65
N GLU A 108 -3.66 15.52 1.92
CA GLU A 108 -3.44 16.86 2.47
C GLU A 108 -4.68 17.44 3.15
N ASP A 109 -5.85 17.25 2.56
CA ASP A 109 -7.15 17.70 3.08
C ASP A 109 -7.66 16.83 4.25
N GLY A 110 -6.97 15.74 4.59
CA GLY A 110 -7.38 14.81 5.64
C GLY A 110 -8.64 14.01 5.29
N VAL A 111 -8.93 13.84 4.00
CA VAL A 111 -10.03 13.00 3.49
C VAL A 111 -9.62 11.54 3.44
N ASP A 112 -8.37 11.25 3.04
CA ASP A 112 -7.79 9.90 2.98
C ASP A 112 -6.98 9.58 4.25
N VAL A 113 -7.70 9.28 5.34
CA VAL A 113 -7.09 9.00 6.65
C VAL A 113 -7.27 7.55 7.06
N ALA A 114 -6.17 6.92 7.48
CA ALA A 114 -6.18 5.60 8.09
C ALA A 114 -7.22 5.50 9.24
N PRO A 115 -8.04 4.44 9.28
CA PRO A 115 -9.01 4.30 10.34
C PRO A 115 -8.34 4.04 11.69
N ALA A 116 -8.78 4.69 12.76
CA ALA A 116 -8.16 4.57 14.09
C ALA A 116 -8.10 3.13 14.62
N TRP A 117 -9.02 2.26 14.18
CA TRP A 117 -9.03 0.86 14.61
C TRP A 117 -7.85 0.04 14.06
N SER A 118 -7.17 0.49 12.99
CA SER A 118 -5.99 -0.21 12.44
C SER A 118 -4.75 -0.11 13.34
N ARG A 119 -4.78 0.77 14.34
CA ARG A 119 -3.67 1.03 15.27
C ARG A 119 -3.88 0.43 16.67
N ARG A 120 -4.96 -0.34 16.86
CA ARG A 120 -5.28 -0.95 18.16
C ARG A 120 -4.25 -2.00 18.54
N SER A 121 -3.91 -2.04 19.82
CA SER A 121 -3.08 -3.12 20.36
C SER A 121 -3.86 -4.43 20.48
N LYS A 122 -3.14 -5.55 20.60
CA LYS A 122 -3.74 -6.85 20.94
C LYS A 122 -4.64 -6.75 22.19
N ALA A 123 -4.14 -6.14 23.26
CA ALA A 123 -4.89 -6.00 24.51
C ALA A 123 -6.19 -5.20 24.33
N GLN A 124 -6.19 -4.17 23.49
CA GLN A 124 -7.40 -3.41 23.18
C GLN A 124 -8.38 -4.23 22.35
N ASN A 125 -7.90 -4.99 21.36
CA ASN A 125 -8.72 -5.87 20.56
C ASN A 125 -9.38 -7.00 21.38
N GLU A 126 -8.67 -7.56 22.36
CA GLU A 126 -9.20 -8.55 23.31
C GLU A 126 -10.24 -7.93 24.25
N LYS A 127 -9.92 -6.78 24.86
CA LYS A 127 -10.82 -6.05 25.77
C LYS A 127 -12.13 -5.68 25.09
N ASP A 128 -12.07 -5.21 23.85
CA ASP A 128 -13.22 -4.74 23.09
C ASP A 128 -13.96 -5.90 22.37
N GLY A 129 -13.53 -7.15 22.55
CA GLY A 129 -14.19 -8.35 22.03
C GLY A 129 -14.04 -8.60 20.52
N TRP A 130 -13.10 -7.91 19.86
CA TRP A 130 -12.81 -8.06 18.42
C TRP A 130 -12.01 -9.32 18.12
N VAL A 131 -11.19 -9.77 19.06
CA VAL A 131 -10.42 -11.00 18.98
C VAL A 131 -10.85 -11.92 20.11
N LYS A 132 -11.30 -13.12 19.76
CA LYS A 132 -11.52 -14.21 20.72
C LYS A 132 -10.27 -15.06 20.76
N VAL A 133 -9.46 -14.92 21.81
CA VAL A 133 -8.33 -15.81 22.05
C VAL A 133 -8.87 -17.05 22.77
N PRO A 134 -8.77 -18.25 22.18
CA PRO A 134 -9.11 -19.47 22.91
C PRO A 134 -8.15 -19.65 24.10
N GLU A 135 -8.67 -20.13 25.21
CA GLU A 135 -7.88 -20.53 26.40
C GLU A 135 -6.87 -21.64 26.08
#